data_AF-A0A431WWI2-F1
#
_entry.id   AF-A0A431WWI2-F1
#
_cell.length_a   1.000
_cell.length_b   1.000
_cell.length_c   1.000
_cell.angle_alpha   90.00
_cell.angle_beta   90.00
_cell.angle_gamma   90.00
#
_symmetry.space_group_name_H-M   'P 1'
#
loop_
_entity.id
_entity.type
_entity.pdbx_description
1 polymer ?
#
loop_
_entity_poly.entity_id
_entity_poly.type
_entity_poly.pdbx_seq_one_letter_code
_entity_poly.pdbx_strand_id
1 'polypeptide(L)'
;MKYGTEIYKECNHCGGSLTLRPLLEVNARCATLWSDGYVDSPMVPEQPLLVKCGHCKAEVWLPELKVSAFEYADNALEYLTLDEDGLWILLEEYRKQPSEHQLYIRLKLWQLANHKYRREKTIPVQWSSRERSNMKDLLLILDMNSVQERLLAAELLRQLGDFEGAEGPLQAPLEGNAFEVSKQLLQRIKHKQQQVFKCYQQASTNELKTSYCG
;
A
#
# COMPACT_ATOMS: atom_id res chain seq x y z
N MET A 1 6.47 19.94 3.61
CA MET A 1 7.18 18.66 3.80
C MET A 1 8.56 18.95 4.35
N LYS A 2 9.07 18.10 5.23
CA LYS A 2 10.40 18.22 5.83
C LYS A 2 11.12 16.90 5.68
N TYR A 3 12.29 16.96 5.09
CA TYR A 3 13.18 15.81 4.95
C TYR A 3 14.20 15.80 6.08
N GLY A 4 14.64 14.61 6.46
CA GLY A 4 15.78 14.42 7.32
C GLY A 4 17.10 14.58 6.57
N THR A 5 18.18 14.43 7.31
CA THR A 5 19.52 14.27 6.75
C THR A 5 19.56 13.06 5.85
N GLU A 6 20.34 13.14 4.77
CA GLU A 6 20.60 11.98 3.92
C GLU A 6 21.20 10.86 4.77
N ILE A 7 20.72 9.65 4.50
CA ILE A 7 21.26 8.43 5.09
C ILE A 7 21.75 7.55 3.95
N TYR A 8 22.82 6.82 4.21
CA TYR A 8 23.40 5.90 3.24
C TYR A 8 23.16 4.48 3.70
N LYS A 9 22.73 3.61 2.80
CA LYS A 9 22.51 2.19 3.09
C LYS A 9 23.30 1.30 2.15
N GLU A 10 23.91 0.25 2.68
CA GLU A 10 24.74 -0.66 1.90
C GLU A 10 23.88 -1.75 1.24
N CYS A 11 23.99 -1.90 -0.07
CA CYS A 11 23.34 -2.98 -0.82
C CYS A 11 23.93 -4.34 -0.41
N ASN A 12 23.06 -5.23 0.06
CA ASN A 12 23.42 -6.61 0.45
C ASN A 12 23.87 -7.52 -0.71
N HIS A 13 23.69 -7.11 -1.98
CA HIS A 13 24.15 -7.87 -3.15
C HIS A 13 25.53 -7.44 -3.66
N CYS A 14 25.86 -6.15 -3.65
CA CYS A 14 27.08 -5.62 -4.28
C CYS A 14 27.95 -4.75 -3.37
N GLY A 15 27.51 -4.44 -2.15
CA GLY A 15 28.19 -3.50 -1.25
C GLY A 15 28.07 -2.03 -1.67
N GLY A 16 27.36 -1.73 -2.76
CA GLY A 16 27.15 -0.36 -3.24
C GLY A 16 26.35 0.48 -2.26
N SER A 17 26.76 1.74 -2.06
CA SER A 17 26.10 2.68 -1.16
C SER A 17 24.89 3.33 -1.81
N LEU A 18 23.69 3.17 -1.25
CA LEU A 18 22.47 3.81 -1.71
C LEU A 18 22.19 5.07 -0.89
N THR A 19 21.92 6.19 -1.57
CA THR A 19 21.48 7.43 -0.92
C THR A 19 19.98 7.40 -0.71
N LEU A 20 19.54 7.65 0.52
CA LEU A 20 18.13 7.80 0.88
C LEU A 20 17.93 9.12 1.59
N ARG A 21 16.77 9.74 1.33
CA ARG A 21 16.37 10.95 2.03
C ARG A 21 15.06 10.69 2.79
N PRO A 22 15.13 10.38 4.11
CA PRO A 22 13.94 10.04 4.87
C PRO A 22 13.01 11.25 4.98
N LEU A 23 11.72 10.99 4.82
CA LEU A 23 10.68 11.99 4.98
C LEU A 23 10.24 12.05 6.45
N LEU A 24 10.51 13.15 7.13
CA LEU A 24 10.23 13.30 8.57
C LEU A 24 8.83 13.83 8.84
N GLU A 25 8.39 14.82 8.06
CA GLU A 25 7.08 15.45 8.24
C GLU A 25 6.43 15.75 6.89
N VAL A 26 5.15 15.42 6.78
CA VAL A 26 4.32 15.69 5.59
C VAL A 26 3.07 16.45 5.97
N ASN A 27 2.65 17.33 5.08
CA ASN A 27 1.31 17.88 5.14
C ASN A 27 0.43 17.09 4.17
N ALA A 28 -0.30 16.12 4.71
CA ALA A 28 -1.18 15.24 3.94
C ALA A 28 -2.60 15.80 3.77
N ARG A 29 -2.79 17.14 3.86
CA ARG A 29 -4.11 17.81 3.82
C ARG A 29 -4.93 17.55 2.53
N CYS A 30 -4.31 17.00 1.49
CA CYS A 30 -4.96 16.61 0.24
C CYS A 30 -4.91 15.10 -0.03
N ALA A 31 -4.50 14.30 0.96
CA ALA A 31 -4.42 12.86 0.81
C ALA A 31 -5.82 12.24 0.72
N THR A 32 -6.01 11.35 -0.25
CA THR A 32 -7.21 10.53 -0.38
C THR A 32 -6.88 9.11 0.07
N LEU A 33 -7.52 8.66 1.15
CA LEU A 33 -7.52 7.25 1.54
C LEU A 33 -8.55 6.49 0.69
N TRP A 34 -8.12 5.39 0.09
CA TRP A 34 -8.97 4.45 -0.66
C TRP A 34 -9.28 3.21 0.18
N SER A 35 -10.39 2.55 -0.15
CA SER A 35 -10.89 1.35 0.56
C SER A 35 -9.93 0.17 0.57
N ASP A 36 -8.96 0.12 -0.34
CA ASP A 36 -7.89 -0.89 -0.38
C ASP A 36 -6.61 -0.47 0.38
N GLY A 37 -6.72 0.56 1.22
CA GLY A 37 -5.62 1.09 2.03
C GLY A 37 -4.62 1.95 1.25
N TYR A 38 -4.80 2.13 -0.07
CA TYR A 38 -3.94 3.03 -0.84
C TYR A 38 -4.19 4.47 -0.44
N VAL A 39 -3.12 5.24 -0.27
CA VAL A 39 -3.18 6.68 0.02
C VAL A 39 -2.64 7.44 -1.19
N ASP A 40 -3.53 8.13 -1.89
CA ASP A 40 -3.16 9.05 -2.96
C ASP A 40 -2.85 10.42 -2.36
N SER A 41 -1.58 10.80 -2.27
CA SER A 41 -1.14 12.08 -1.72
C SER A 41 -0.22 12.78 -2.70
N PRO A 42 -0.76 13.65 -3.60
CA PRO A 42 -0.01 14.23 -4.72
C PRO A 42 1.24 15.04 -4.31
N MET A 43 1.30 15.50 -3.07
CA MET A 43 2.36 16.36 -2.54
C MET A 43 3.38 15.58 -1.68
N VAL A 44 3.22 14.27 -1.54
CA VAL A 44 4.07 13.41 -0.72
C VAL A 44 4.77 12.40 -1.64
N PRO A 45 6.11 12.42 -1.74
CA PRO A 45 6.81 11.42 -2.53
C PRO A 45 6.62 10.03 -1.91
N GLU A 46 6.63 9.00 -2.75
CA GLU A 46 6.64 7.63 -2.26
C GLU A 46 7.92 7.35 -1.46
N GLN A 47 7.78 6.63 -0.35
CA GLN A 47 8.89 6.09 0.43
C GLN A 47 8.82 4.56 0.29
N PRO A 48 9.37 4.00 -0.80
CA PRO A 48 9.23 2.57 -1.09
C PRO A 48 9.98 1.73 -0.06
N LEU A 49 9.49 0.52 0.22
CA LEU A 49 10.22 -0.45 1.04
C LEU A 49 11.08 -1.37 0.17
N LEU A 50 10.67 -1.58 -1.08
CA LEU A 50 11.30 -2.47 -2.05
C LEU A 50 11.66 -1.68 -3.31
N VAL A 51 12.92 -1.77 -3.72
CA VAL A 51 13.49 -0.99 -4.84
C VAL A 51 14.54 -1.81 -5.58
N LYS A 52 15.05 -1.28 -6.70
CA LYS A 52 16.25 -1.81 -7.37
C LYS A 52 17.49 -1.00 -6.97
N CYS A 53 18.59 -1.68 -6.68
CA CYS A 53 19.86 -1.04 -6.39
C CYS A 53 20.34 -0.18 -7.58
N GLY A 54 20.78 1.06 -7.31
CA GLY A 54 21.35 1.94 -8.32
C GLY A 54 22.57 1.36 -9.04
N HIS A 55 23.40 0.59 -8.34
CA HIS A 55 24.65 0.00 -8.85
C HIS A 55 24.40 -1.30 -9.63
N CYS A 56 23.87 -2.33 -8.96
CA CYS A 56 23.79 -3.69 -9.52
C CYS A 56 22.40 -4.09 -10.03
N LYS A 57 21.40 -3.23 -9.86
CA LYS A 57 20.00 -3.45 -10.25
C LYS A 57 19.26 -4.58 -9.53
N ALA A 58 19.90 -5.26 -8.58
CA ALA A 58 19.24 -6.25 -7.73
C ALA A 58 18.13 -5.63 -6.89
N GLU A 59 17.04 -6.38 -6.69
CA GLU A 59 15.92 -6.04 -5.83
C GLU A 59 16.35 -6.06 -4.36
N VAL A 60 16.09 -4.98 -3.63
CA VAL A 60 16.49 -4.83 -2.23
C VAL A 60 15.37 -4.26 -1.37
N TRP A 61 15.25 -4.81 -0.16
CA TRP A 61 14.38 -4.28 0.88
C TRP A 61 15.11 -3.21 1.69
N LEU A 62 14.76 -1.95 1.46
CA LEU A 62 15.41 -0.81 2.10
C LEU A 62 15.45 -0.89 3.63
N PRO A 63 14.39 -1.36 4.35
CA PRO A 63 14.45 -1.52 5.81
C PRO A 63 15.53 -2.50 6.27
N GLU A 64 15.83 -3.53 5.47
CA GLU A 64 16.76 -4.62 5.81
C GLU A 64 18.23 -4.26 5.52
N LEU A 65 18.47 -3.25 4.69
CA LEU A 65 19.82 -2.81 4.37
C LEU A 65 20.48 -2.13 5.58
N LYS A 66 21.75 -2.45 5.77
CA LYS A 66 22.60 -1.86 6.80
C LYS A 66 22.78 -0.37 6.54
N VAL A 67 22.63 0.45 7.57
CA VAL A 67 22.97 1.86 7.51
C VAL A 67 24.49 1.98 7.53
N SER A 68 25.04 2.76 6.60
CA SER A 68 26.47 3.07 6.55
C SER A 68 26.87 3.84 7.81
N ALA A 69 28.04 3.50 8.36
CA ALA A 69 28.64 4.24 9.45
C ALA A 69 29.19 5.61 9.01
N PHE A 70 29.32 5.84 7.69
CA PHE A 70 29.87 7.08 7.14
C PHE A 70 28.75 8.07 6.81
N GLU A 71 28.97 9.33 7.19
CA GLU A 71 28.05 10.45 6.91
C GLU A 71 28.13 10.97 5.46
N TYR A 72 29.00 10.39 4.64
CA TYR A 72 29.13 10.67 3.21
C TYR A 72 29.66 9.45 2.47
N ALA A 73 29.31 9.33 1.19
CA ALA A 73 29.83 8.30 0.29
C ALA A 73 29.97 8.85 -1.14
N ASP A 74 31.21 9.03 -1.60
CA ASP A 74 31.54 9.65 -2.89
C ASP A 74 30.91 8.94 -4.11
N ASN A 75 30.56 7.65 -3.97
CA ASN A 75 29.97 6.82 -5.02
C ASN A 75 28.54 6.36 -4.69
N ALA A 76 27.84 7.09 -3.82
CA ALA A 76 26.47 6.77 -3.49
C ALA A 76 25.53 7.04 -4.67
N LEU A 77 24.64 6.09 -4.97
CA LEU A 77 23.64 6.24 -6.03
C LEU A 77 22.23 6.17 -5.45
N GLU A 78 21.30 6.83 -6.12
CA GLU A 78 19.87 6.65 -5.82
C GLU A 78 19.43 5.24 -6.19
N TYR A 79 18.40 4.75 -5.50
CA TYR A 79 17.70 3.54 -5.91
C TYR A 79 16.82 3.80 -7.14
N LEU A 80 16.47 2.72 -7.85
CA LEU A 80 15.50 2.76 -8.93
C LEU A 80 14.17 2.17 -8.48
N THR A 81 13.08 2.65 -9.06
CA THR A 81 11.74 2.10 -8.81
C THR A 81 11.61 0.69 -9.39
N LEU A 82 10.82 -0.14 -8.70
CA LEU A 82 10.40 -1.44 -9.19
C LEU A 82 9.06 -1.28 -9.90
N ASP A 83 8.95 -1.81 -11.12
CA ASP A 83 7.71 -1.80 -11.90
C ASP A 83 6.81 -3.00 -11.54
N GLU A 84 5.60 -3.02 -12.11
CA GLU A 84 4.62 -4.09 -11.85
C GLU A 84 5.16 -5.46 -12.27
N ASP A 85 5.82 -5.56 -13.43
CA ASP A 85 6.40 -6.81 -13.91
C ASP A 85 7.50 -7.32 -12.97
N GLY A 86 8.34 -6.42 -12.45
CA GLY A 86 9.33 -6.74 -11.43
C GLY A 86 8.72 -7.28 -10.13
N LEU A 87 7.63 -6.67 -9.65
CA LEU A 87 6.89 -7.17 -8.48
C LEU A 87 6.35 -8.58 -8.70
N TRP A 88 5.83 -8.83 -9.90
CA TRP A 88 5.29 -10.13 -10.29
C TRP A 88 6.35 -11.23 -10.37
N ILE A 89 7.54 -10.94 -10.91
CA ILE A 89 8.68 -11.87 -10.94
C ILE A 89 9.10 -12.17 -9.49
N LEU A 90 9.27 -11.13 -8.69
CA LEU A 90 9.73 -11.27 -7.31
C LEU A 90 8.74 -12.06 -6.43
N LEU A 91 7.43 -11.91 -6.66
CA LEU A 91 6.41 -12.68 -5.95
C LEU A 91 6.56 -14.20 -6.16
N GLU A 92 6.98 -14.63 -7.34
CA GLU A 92 7.21 -16.06 -7.65
C GLU A 92 8.41 -16.61 -6.87
N GLU A 93 9.42 -15.78 -6.61
CA GLU A 93 10.59 -16.16 -5.79
C GLU A 93 10.20 -16.35 -4.31
N TYR A 94 9.35 -15.47 -3.77
CA TYR A 94 8.88 -15.51 -2.38
C TYR A 94 7.74 -16.51 -2.12
N ARG A 95 7.25 -17.22 -3.14
CA ARG A 95 6.04 -18.06 -3.06
C ARG A 95 6.10 -19.18 -2.01
N LYS A 96 7.29 -19.53 -1.53
CA LYS A 96 7.51 -20.73 -0.71
C LYS A 96 6.96 -20.63 0.72
N GLN A 97 6.80 -19.44 1.31
CA GLN A 97 6.19 -19.24 2.64
C GLN A 97 5.54 -17.85 2.79
N PRO A 98 4.41 -17.74 3.53
CA PRO A 98 3.86 -16.44 3.93
C PRO A 98 4.92 -15.62 4.68
N SER A 99 5.13 -14.38 4.26
CA SER A 99 6.09 -13.45 4.87
C SER A 99 5.58 -12.02 4.71
N GLU A 100 6.11 -11.10 5.51
CA GLU A 100 5.83 -9.66 5.36
C GLU A 100 6.18 -9.15 3.95
N HIS A 101 7.22 -9.73 3.33
CA HIS A 101 7.57 -9.47 1.94
C HIS A 101 6.46 -9.88 0.97
N GLN A 102 5.92 -11.08 1.15
CA GLN A 102 4.81 -11.54 0.33
C GLN A 102 3.57 -10.66 0.53
N LEU A 103 3.25 -10.32 1.79
CA LEU A 103 2.15 -9.41 2.11
C LEU A 103 2.29 -8.07 1.39
N TYR A 104 3.46 -7.43 1.50
CA TYR A 104 3.75 -6.16 0.84
C TYR A 104 3.59 -6.23 -0.68
N ILE A 105 4.21 -7.23 -1.34
CA ILE A 105 4.17 -7.35 -2.79
C ILE A 105 2.73 -7.60 -3.28
N ARG A 106 2.01 -8.51 -2.63
CA ARG A 106 0.61 -8.84 -3.00
C ARG A 106 -0.32 -7.65 -2.81
N LEU A 107 -0.17 -6.90 -1.72
CA LEU A 107 -0.91 -5.67 -1.46
C LEU A 107 -0.61 -4.61 -2.53
N LYS A 108 0.66 -4.38 -2.86
CA LYS A 108 1.05 -3.43 -3.92
C LYS A 108 0.47 -3.80 -5.28
N LEU A 109 0.57 -5.07 -5.68
CA LEU A 109 -0.02 -5.57 -6.93
C LEU A 109 -1.55 -5.39 -6.96
N TRP A 110 -2.22 -5.64 -5.84
CA TRP A 110 -3.67 -5.41 -5.74
C TRP A 110 -4.03 -3.93 -5.85
N GLN A 111 -3.29 -3.04 -5.17
CA GLN A 111 -3.47 -1.60 -5.26
C GLN A 111 -3.21 -1.07 -6.68
N LEU A 112 -2.18 -1.60 -7.36
CA LEU A 112 -1.87 -1.30 -8.75
C LEU A 112 -3.02 -1.69 -9.69
N ALA A 113 -3.52 -2.91 -9.54
CA ALA A 113 -4.69 -3.40 -10.27
C ALA A 113 -5.94 -2.53 -10.05
N ASN A 114 -6.07 -1.90 -8.89
CA ASN A 114 -7.16 -0.98 -8.59
C ASN A 114 -7.02 0.40 -9.27
N HIS A 115 -5.85 0.82 -9.79
CA HIS A 115 -5.68 2.19 -10.30
C HIS A 115 -6.63 2.51 -11.45
N LYS A 116 -6.89 1.53 -12.33
CA LYS A 116 -7.89 1.64 -13.42
C LYS A 116 -9.32 1.90 -12.92
N TYR A 117 -9.65 1.55 -11.67
CA TYR A 117 -11.01 1.69 -11.12
C TYR A 117 -11.19 2.92 -10.20
N ARG A 118 -10.13 3.69 -9.91
CA ARG A 118 -10.22 4.84 -9.00
C ARG A 118 -10.88 6.06 -9.63
N ARG A 119 -10.67 6.29 -10.92
CA ARG A 119 -11.05 7.55 -11.58
C ARG A 119 -12.28 7.43 -12.48
N GLU A 120 -12.67 6.20 -12.84
CA GLU A 120 -13.72 5.95 -13.84
C GLU A 120 -14.92 5.25 -13.22
N LYS A 121 -16.02 6.01 -13.05
CA LYS A 121 -17.25 5.53 -12.38
C LYS A 121 -18.02 4.46 -13.18
N THR A 122 -17.70 4.27 -14.46
CA THR A 122 -18.56 3.53 -15.41
C THR A 122 -17.97 2.23 -15.92
N ILE A 123 -16.74 1.85 -15.52
CA ILE A 123 -16.14 0.59 -15.96
C ILE A 123 -16.57 -0.55 -15.02
N PRO A 124 -17.20 -1.63 -15.52
CA PRO A 124 -17.41 -2.84 -14.74
C PRO A 124 -16.08 -3.43 -14.27
N VAL A 125 -16.03 -3.87 -13.01
CA VAL A 125 -14.81 -4.49 -12.48
C VAL A 125 -14.55 -5.81 -13.20
N GLN A 126 -13.33 -5.95 -13.74
CA GLN A 126 -12.89 -7.13 -14.46
C GLN A 126 -11.46 -7.49 -14.04
N TRP A 127 -11.36 -8.55 -13.25
CA TRP A 127 -10.08 -9.11 -12.82
C TRP A 127 -9.59 -10.14 -13.83
N SER A 128 -8.35 -10.00 -14.27
CA SER A 128 -7.62 -11.09 -14.90
C SER A 128 -7.50 -12.28 -13.93
N SER A 129 -7.24 -13.48 -14.48
CA SER A 129 -6.99 -14.67 -13.66
C SER A 129 -5.83 -14.46 -12.68
N ARG A 130 -4.81 -13.70 -13.08
CA ARG A 130 -3.63 -13.38 -12.28
C ARG A 130 -3.96 -12.47 -11.10
N GLU A 131 -4.65 -11.36 -11.35
CA GLU A 131 -5.11 -10.44 -10.30
C GLU A 131 -6.04 -11.15 -9.31
N ARG A 132 -7.00 -11.93 -9.81
CA ARG A 132 -7.94 -12.69 -8.98
C ARG A 132 -7.22 -13.72 -8.11
N SER A 133 -6.21 -14.40 -8.64
CA SER A 133 -5.38 -15.33 -7.86
C SER A 133 -4.61 -14.60 -6.77
N ASN A 134 -4.01 -13.45 -7.09
CA ASN A 134 -3.29 -12.65 -6.11
C ASN A 134 -4.18 -12.18 -4.95
N MET A 135 -5.40 -11.71 -5.25
CA MET A 135 -6.37 -11.30 -4.23
C MET A 135 -6.76 -12.46 -3.31
N LYS A 136 -6.96 -13.66 -3.85
CA LYS A 136 -7.27 -14.86 -3.06
C LYS A 136 -6.11 -15.29 -2.18
N ASP A 137 -4.90 -15.30 -2.71
CA ASP A 137 -3.72 -15.64 -1.93
C ASP A 137 -3.42 -14.58 -0.85
N LEU A 138 -3.66 -13.30 -1.16
CA LEU A 138 -3.53 -12.21 -0.18
C LEU A 138 -4.49 -12.42 0.98
N LEU A 139 -5.75 -12.79 0.72
CA LEU A 139 -6.72 -13.12 1.77
C LEU A 139 -6.24 -14.20 2.73
N LEU A 140 -5.47 -15.19 2.26
CA LEU A 140 -5.00 -16.30 3.07
C LEU A 140 -3.87 -15.94 4.05
N ILE A 141 -3.18 -14.82 3.82
CA ILE A 141 -2.03 -14.40 4.63
C ILE A 141 -2.34 -13.22 5.55
N LEU A 142 -3.52 -12.62 5.45
CA LEU A 142 -3.95 -11.53 6.32
C LEU A 142 -4.23 -12.04 7.75
N ASP A 143 -3.75 -11.29 8.74
CA ASP A 143 -4.00 -11.54 10.15
C ASP A 143 -5.38 -11.01 10.57
N MET A 144 -6.29 -11.91 10.89
CA MET A 144 -7.64 -11.56 11.33
C MET A 144 -7.69 -10.97 12.75
N ASN A 145 -6.57 -10.87 13.47
CA ASN A 145 -6.47 -10.12 14.71
C ASN A 145 -6.15 -8.63 14.47
N SER A 146 -5.60 -8.29 13.30
CA SER A 146 -5.29 -6.92 12.91
C SER A 146 -6.54 -6.21 12.38
N VAL A 147 -6.91 -5.09 12.99
CA VAL A 147 -8.08 -4.28 12.58
C VAL A 147 -7.95 -3.84 11.12
N GLN A 148 -6.76 -3.42 10.72
CA GLN A 148 -6.46 -2.96 9.37
C GLN A 148 -6.62 -4.10 8.37
N GLU A 149 -6.07 -5.27 8.67
CA GLU A 149 -6.10 -6.41 7.76
C GLU A 149 -7.49 -7.04 7.67
N ARG A 150 -8.29 -6.98 8.74
CA ARG A 150 -9.73 -7.29 8.67
C ARG A 150 -10.50 -6.39 7.69
N LEU A 151 -10.21 -5.09 7.67
CA LEU A 151 -10.81 -4.17 6.69
C LEU A 151 -10.37 -4.50 5.26
N LEU A 152 -9.09 -4.82 5.05
CA LEU A 152 -8.58 -5.25 3.75
C LEU A 152 -9.21 -6.57 3.30
N ALA A 153 -9.43 -7.52 4.22
CA ALA A 153 -10.09 -8.78 3.90
C ALA A 153 -11.55 -8.58 3.47
N ALA A 154 -12.30 -7.75 4.19
CA ALA A 154 -13.67 -7.39 3.79
C ALA A 154 -13.70 -6.73 2.40
N GLU A 155 -12.76 -5.82 2.13
CA GLU A 155 -12.63 -5.18 0.83
C GLU A 155 -12.29 -6.18 -0.29
N LEU A 156 -11.30 -7.07 -0.09
CA LEU A 156 -10.92 -8.10 -1.04
C LEU A 156 -12.09 -9.02 -1.39
N LEU A 157 -12.82 -9.51 -0.39
CA LEU A 157 -14.02 -10.35 -0.58
C LEU A 157 -15.09 -9.60 -1.38
N ARG A 158 -15.37 -8.35 -1.01
CA ARG A 158 -16.31 -7.47 -1.74
C ARG A 158 -15.89 -7.28 -3.20
N GLN A 159 -14.61 -7.01 -3.46
CA GLN A 159 -14.08 -6.83 -4.81
C GLN A 159 -14.07 -8.13 -5.63
N LEU A 160 -13.90 -9.29 -4.99
CA LEU A 160 -14.03 -10.60 -5.62
C LEU A 160 -15.48 -10.99 -5.96
N GLY A 161 -16.45 -10.28 -5.38
CA GLY A 161 -17.89 -10.50 -5.53
C GLY A 161 -18.50 -11.40 -4.45
N ASP A 162 -17.70 -11.81 -3.46
CA ASP A 162 -18.16 -12.56 -2.30
C ASP A 162 -18.70 -11.60 -1.23
N PHE A 163 -19.88 -11.06 -1.49
CA PHE A 163 -20.52 -10.08 -0.61
C PHE A 163 -20.96 -10.67 0.73
N GLU A 164 -21.34 -11.95 0.75
CA GLU A 164 -21.75 -12.64 1.96
C GLU A 164 -20.54 -12.87 2.88
N GLY A 165 -19.42 -13.35 2.32
CA GLY A 165 -18.18 -13.50 3.06
C GLY A 165 -17.59 -12.16 3.54
N ALA A 166 -17.77 -11.08 2.76
CA ALA A 166 -17.22 -9.76 3.07
C ALA A 166 -17.72 -9.15 4.39
N GLU A 167 -18.87 -9.56 4.91
CA GLU A 167 -19.38 -9.09 6.20
C GLU A 167 -18.65 -9.73 7.39
N GLY A 168 -18.14 -10.96 7.22
CA GLY A 168 -17.50 -11.75 8.28
C GLY A 168 -16.36 -11.01 9.00
N PRO A 169 -15.34 -10.49 8.28
CA PRO A 169 -14.23 -9.77 8.92
C PRO A 169 -14.67 -8.51 9.68
N LEU A 170 -15.86 -7.97 9.43
CA LEU A 170 -16.39 -6.75 10.05
C LEU A 170 -17.23 -7.02 11.31
N GLN A 171 -17.49 -8.28 11.67
CA GLN A 171 -18.38 -8.62 12.80
C GLN A 171 -17.79 -8.29 14.18
N ALA A 172 -16.48 -8.47 14.36
CA ALA A 172 -15.85 -8.09 15.63
C ALA A 172 -15.81 -6.56 15.78
N PRO A 173 -15.84 -6.02 17.01
CA PRO A 173 -15.89 -4.57 17.24
C PRO A 173 -14.78 -3.81 16.51
N LEU A 174 -15.14 -2.62 16.03
CA LEU A 174 -14.27 -1.65 15.38
C LEU A 174 -14.55 -0.29 16.01
N GLU A 175 -13.51 0.52 16.17
CA GLU A 175 -13.61 1.83 16.81
C GLU A 175 -13.02 2.94 15.93
N GLY A 176 -13.37 4.18 16.24
CA GLY A 176 -12.86 5.37 15.55
C GLY A 176 -13.02 5.31 14.04
N ASN A 177 -11.94 5.62 13.32
CA ASN A 177 -11.96 5.64 11.84
C ASN A 177 -12.25 4.27 11.22
N ALA A 178 -11.85 3.16 11.87
CA ALA A 178 -12.11 1.82 11.35
C ALA A 178 -13.61 1.51 11.32
N PHE A 179 -14.35 2.00 12.31
CA PHE A 179 -15.81 1.88 12.36
C PHE A 179 -16.51 2.68 11.25
N GLU A 180 -16.03 3.88 10.94
CA GLU A 180 -16.61 4.69 9.86
C GLU A 180 -16.29 4.11 8.48
N VAL A 181 -15.11 3.51 8.30
CA VAL A 181 -14.78 2.79 7.06
C VAL A 181 -15.62 1.51 6.93
N SER A 182 -15.86 0.77 8.02
CA SER A 182 -16.68 -0.44 7.97
C SER A 182 -18.13 -0.16 7.61
N LYS A 183 -18.73 0.94 8.08
CA LYS A 183 -20.06 1.39 7.63
C LYS A 183 -20.10 1.62 6.13
N GLN A 184 -19.09 2.28 5.58
CA GLN A 184 -18.99 2.52 4.14
C GLN A 184 -18.86 1.20 3.38
N LEU A 185 -18.03 0.26 3.86
CA LEU A 185 -17.91 -1.08 3.28
C LEU A 185 -19.25 -1.83 3.28
N LEU A 186 -19.95 -1.89 4.43
CA LEU A 186 -21.25 -2.55 4.56
C LEU A 186 -22.29 -1.96 3.61
N GLN A 187 -22.32 -0.63 3.44
CA GLN A 187 -23.18 0.00 2.47
C GLN A 187 -22.86 -0.48 1.04
N ARG A 188 -21.59 -0.61 0.67
CA ARG A 188 -21.18 -1.06 -0.67
C ARG A 188 -21.44 -2.55 -0.89
N ILE A 189 -21.26 -3.36 0.14
CA ILE A 189 -21.61 -4.79 0.15
C ILE A 189 -23.11 -4.95 -0.13
N LYS A 190 -23.96 -4.22 0.59
CA LYS A 190 -25.43 -4.24 0.39
C LYS A 190 -25.86 -3.91 -1.05
N HIS A 191 -25.17 -2.96 -1.69
CA HIS A 191 -25.44 -2.55 -3.06
C HIS A 191 -24.65 -3.35 -4.12
N LYS A 192 -23.94 -4.40 -3.70
CA LYS A 192 -23.11 -5.27 -4.56
C LYS A 192 -22.13 -4.51 -5.46
N GLN A 193 -21.56 -3.41 -4.93
CA GLN A 193 -20.56 -2.63 -5.65
C GLN A 193 -19.19 -3.26 -5.43
N GLN A 194 -18.37 -3.40 -6.48
CA GLN A 194 -17.02 -4.00 -6.42
C GLN A 194 -15.88 -2.98 -6.63
N GLN A 195 -16.18 -1.79 -7.16
CA GLN A 195 -15.16 -0.76 -7.37
C GLN A 195 -14.64 -0.25 -6.03
N VAL A 196 -13.35 0.08 -5.96
CA VAL A 196 -12.77 0.82 -4.83
C VAL A 196 -13.45 2.17 -4.66
N PHE A 197 -13.43 2.70 -3.44
CA PHE A 197 -14.02 4.00 -3.14
C PHE A 197 -13.15 4.81 -2.20
N LYS A 198 -13.39 6.13 -2.18
CA LYS A 198 -12.73 7.04 -1.23
C LYS A 198 -13.34 6.85 0.15
N CYS A 199 -12.48 6.62 1.14
CA CYS A 199 -12.89 6.56 2.54
C CYS A 199 -13.04 7.98 3.09
N TYR A 200 -14.20 8.26 3.68
CA TYR A 200 -14.42 9.48 4.44
C TYR A 200 -14.21 9.20 5.93
N GLN A 201 -13.35 9.98 6.57
CA GLN A 201 -13.14 9.96 8.02
C GLN A 201 -13.94 11.13 8.63
N GLN A 202 -14.49 10.95 9.84
CA GLN A 202 -15.07 12.08 10.56
C GLN A 202 -13.94 13.09 10.85
N ALA A 203 -14.18 14.36 10.53
CA ALA A 203 -13.31 15.42 10.99
C ALA A 203 -13.31 15.39 12.52
N SER A 204 -12.14 15.18 13.14
CA SER A 204 -11.96 15.50 14.55
C SER A 204 -12.42 16.95 14.74
N THR A 205 -13.33 17.18 15.68
CA THR A 205 -14.02 18.46 15.94
C THR A 205 -13.10 19.64 16.32
N ASN A 206 -11.78 19.54 16.13
CA ASN A 206 -10.80 20.55 16.52
C ASN A 206 -10.03 21.25 15.40
N GLU A 207 -10.32 21.03 14.11
CA GLU A 207 -9.68 21.83 13.04
C GLU A 207 -10.67 22.43 12.04
N LEU A 208 -11.42 23.42 12.53
CA LEU A 208 -11.92 24.50 11.68
C LEU A 208 -10.73 25.38 11.26
N LYS A 209 -10.35 25.33 9.98
CA LYS A 209 -10.10 26.51 9.13
C LYS A 209 -9.76 26.11 7.70
N THR A 210 -10.79 26.19 6.86
CA THR A 210 -10.76 26.66 5.47
C THR A 210 -9.38 27.01 4.87
N SER A 211 -8.99 26.27 3.82
CA SER A 211 -8.33 26.87 2.66
C SER A 211 -8.58 25.95 1.46
N TYR A 212 -9.28 26.48 0.46
CA TYR A 212 -9.54 25.81 -0.81
C TYR A 212 -8.22 25.48 -1.52
N CYS A 213 -8.13 24.28 -2.09
CA CYS A 213 -7.14 23.96 -3.11
C CYS A 213 -7.77 24.33 -4.47
N GLY A 214 -7.21 25.35 -5.11
CA GLY A 214 -7.50 25.69 -6.51
C GLY A 214 -6.74 24.78 -7.47
#